data_AF-A0A2P4XZN7-F1
#
_entry.id   AF-A0A2P4XZN7-F1
#
_cell.length_a   1.000
_cell.length_b   1.000
_cell.length_c   1.000
_cell.angle_alpha   90.00
_cell.angle_beta   90.00
_cell.angle_gamma   90.00
#
_symmetry.space_group_name_H-M   'P 1'
#
loop_
_entity.id
_entity.type
_entity.pdbx_description
1 polymer ?
#
loop_
_entity_poly.entity_id
_entity_poly.type
_entity_poly.pdbx_seq_one_letter_code
_entity_poly.pdbx_strand_id
1 'polypeptide(L)'
;MIRRAPEADDEEKDYLRFLMDLPFPRRRFRPANAAAIARGIGEIEVFLRNLAALEPQSRLQRSILMEVQLELCSAEFVSSLEKIDTTNEPIEPKWLTYDLFRLLNCEGAVEGSTCYRFLHAFRNRVDTIEAAACPECSNFEGTTLAAAAVKDLRNTVTSIEKYISENLDPQYVDTLSLLDQSVDVASVLDDCVFHAVEDTILVPLEKQVNFLVGATVDKEAEQRLARNIERLRCRSQIESGIPEHLQSDEDWGLSCHHLSMIDERTLPMDKIQELLRAALEIFKSCGEKNLEWRENSGLTADDYLPIHIYVVVKSGLKRPLATKELLGAMIHPSQMLGEVGYFLTMFEVALKYIADM
;
A
#
# COMPACT_ATOMS: atom_id res chain seq x y z
N MET A 1 -20.95 32.27 -20.77
CA MET A 1 -20.03 33.38 -21.07
C MET A 1 -18.69 33.02 -20.47
N ILE A 2 -17.80 32.41 -21.26
CA ILE A 2 -16.52 31.86 -20.79
C ILE A 2 -15.58 33.06 -20.57
N ARG A 3 -15.24 33.35 -19.30
CA ARG A 3 -14.26 34.38 -18.98
C ARG A 3 -12.88 33.84 -19.36
N ARG A 4 -12.22 34.46 -20.35
CA ARG A 4 -10.81 34.20 -20.65
C ARG A 4 -9.96 34.58 -19.44
N ALA A 5 -9.02 33.71 -19.09
CA ALA A 5 -8.02 33.95 -18.07
C ALA A 5 -7.06 35.10 -18.50
N PRO A 6 -6.41 35.78 -17.55
CA PRO A 6 -5.37 36.75 -17.85
C PRO A 6 -4.22 36.04 -18.59
N GLU A 7 -3.66 36.69 -19.61
CA GLU A 7 -2.52 36.16 -20.35
C GLU A 7 -1.33 35.98 -19.40
N ALA A 8 -0.84 34.74 -19.27
CA ALA A 8 0.41 34.45 -18.57
C ALA A 8 1.58 35.10 -19.32
N ASP A 9 2.59 35.54 -18.55
CA ASP A 9 3.81 36.17 -19.07
C ASP A 9 4.55 35.18 -20.00
N ASP A 10 5.18 35.66 -21.06
CA ASP A 10 5.72 34.77 -22.09
C ASP A 10 6.86 33.86 -21.56
N GLU A 11 7.56 34.28 -20.49
CA GLU A 11 8.51 33.45 -19.75
C GLU A 11 7.84 32.31 -18.94
N GLU A 12 6.65 32.55 -18.37
CA GLU A 12 5.88 31.52 -17.65
C GLU A 12 5.34 30.46 -18.64
N LYS A 13 4.98 30.85 -19.87
CA LYS A 13 4.54 29.90 -20.92
C LYS A 13 5.68 28.98 -21.37
N ASP A 14 6.90 29.48 -21.45
CA ASP A 14 8.05 28.66 -21.84
C ASP A 14 8.51 27.74 -20.69
N TYR A 15 8.37 28.18 -19.43
CA TYR A 15 8.57 27.31 -18.26
C TYR A 15 7.47 26.22 -18.16
N LEU A 16 6.22 26.57 -18.47
CA LEU A 16 5.10 25.63 -18.61
C LEU A 16 5.32 24.64 -19.76
N ARG A 17 5.85 25.08 -20.91
CA ARG A 17 6.24 24.18 -22.01
C ARG A 17 7.31 23.19 -21.57
N PHE A 18 8.32 23.62 -20.83
CA PHE A 18 9.35 22.73 -20.32
C PHE A 18 8.79 21.69 -19.32
N LEU A 19 7.86 22.09 -18.46
CA LEU A 19 7.16 21.18 -17.53
C LEU A 19 6.14 20.26 -18.23
N MET A 20 5.52 20.71 -19.33
CA MET A 20 4.46 20.03 -20.09
C MET A 20 4.97 19.38 -21.39
N ASP A 21 6.27 19.40 -21.66
CA ASP A 21 6.91 18.70 -22.78
C ASP A 21 7.02 17.18 -22.51
N LEU A 22 6.63 16.73 -21.31
CA LEU A 22 6.07 15.39 -21.17
C LEU A 22 4.67 15.41 -21.78
N PRO A 23 4.43 14.69 -22.88
CA PRO A 23 3.14 14.75 -23.55
C PRO A 23 2.05 14.38 -22.57
N PHE A 24 1.17 15.34 -22.23
CA PHE A 24 -0.10 15.04 -21.59
C PHE A 24 -0.71 13.86 -22.35
N PRO A 25 -1.15 12.77 -21.70
CA PRO A 25 -1.52 11.53 -22.38
C PRO A 25 -2.58 11.81 -23.45
N ARG A 26 -2.13 12.02 -24.69
CA ARG A 26 -3.06 12.31 -25.79
C ARG A 26 -3.91 11.08 -25.94
N ARG A 27 -5.23 11.25 -25.82
CA ARG A 27 -6.24 10.21 -26.01
C ARG A 27 -5.87 9.31 -27.17
N ARG A 28 -5.29 8.17 -26.85
CA ARG A 28 -5.16 7.04 -27.75
C ARG A 28 -5.95 5.93 -27.09
N PHE A 29 -7.22 5.83 -27.48
CA PHE A 29 -8.00 4.61 -27.34
C PHE A 29 -7.38 3.54 -28.24
N ARG A 30 -6.21 3.04 -27.87
CA ARG A 30 -5.69 1.78 -28.37
C ARG A 30 -5.79 0.79 -27.21
N PRO A 31 -6.08 -0.49 -27.49
CA PRO A 31 -5.93 -1.53 -26.48
C PRO A 31 -4.46 -1.53 -26.04
N ALA A 32 -4.20 -0.94 -24.88
CA ALA A 32 -2.88 -0.91 -24.27
C ALA A 32 -2.69 -2.24 -23.54
N ASN A 33 -1.51 -2.86 -23.68
CA ASN A 33 -1.18 -4.01 -22.85
C ASN A 33 -1.11 -3.58 -21.37
N ALA A 34 -1.33 -4.50 -20.44
CA ALA A 34 -1.37 -4.20 -19.00
C ALA A 34 -0.11 -3.45 -18.51
N ALA A 35 1.06 -3.74 -19.08
CA ALA A 35 2.32 -3.05 -18.76
C ALA A 35 2.35 -1.58 -19.25
N ALA A 36 1.68 -1.23 -20.34
CA ALA A 36 1.53 0.14 -20.79
C ALA A 36 0.51 0.90 -19.94
N ILE A 37 -0.56 0.23 -19.48
CA ILE A 37 -1.52 0.79 -18.53
C ILE A 37 -0.83 1.10 -17.20
N ALA A 38 -0.11 0.14 -16.63
CA ALA A 38 0.61 0.32 -15.36
C ALA A 38 1.65 1.45 -15.42
N ARG A 39 2.40 1.56 -16.52
CA ARG A 39 3.32 2.69 -16.74
C ARG A 39 2.59 4.03 -16.83
N GLY A 40 1.49 4.08 -17.58
CA GLY A 40 0.66 5.28 -17.69
C GLY A 40 0.07 5.72 -16.34
N ILE A 41 -0.34 4.76 -15.50
CA ILE A 41 -0.80 5.03 -14.12
C ILE A 41 0.34 5.66 -13.31
N GLY A 42 1.54 5.07 -13.33
CA GLY A 42 2.70 5.64 -12.63
C GLY A 42 3.09 7.04 -13.11
N GLU A 43 3.03 7.31 -14.42
CA GLU A 43 3.28 8.65 -14.98
C GLU A 43 2.24 9.68 -14.51
N ILE A 44 0.96 9.30 -14.46
CA ILE A 44 -0.13 10.14 -13.98
C ILE A 44 0.01 10.40 -12.47
N GLU A 45 0.31 9.37 -11.68
CA GLU A 45 0.55 9.52 -10.24
C GLU A 45 1.69 10.49 -9.96
N VAL A 46 2.83 10.33 -10.63
CA VAL A 46 3.98 11.26 -10.48
C VAL A 46 3.60 12.68 -10.87
N PHE A 47 2.86 12.87 -11.96
CA PHE A 47 2.36 14.19 -12.36
C PHE A 47 1.45 14.82 -11.30
N LEU A 48 0.49 14.06 -10.77
CA LEU A 48 -0.43 14.53 -9.72
C LEU A 48 0.31 14.84 -8.42
N ARG A 49 1.32 14.03 -8.05
CA ARG A 49 2.19 14.30 -6.89
C ARG A 49 2.96 15.62 -7.06
N ASN A 50 3.56 15.84 -8.21
CA ASN A 50 4.30 17.07 -8.51
C ASN A 50 3.38 18.30 -8.50
N LEU A 51 2.17 18.20 -9.05
CA LEU A 51 1.17 19.26 -9.02
C LEU A 51 0.70 19.59 -7.60
N ALA A 52 0.51 18.55 -6.77
CA ALA A 52 0.09 18.71 -5.38
C ALA A 52 1.19 19.28 -4.47
N ALA A 53 2.47 19.10 -4.84
CA ALA A 53 3.60 19.73 -4.14
C ALA A 53 3.75 21.24 -4.42
N LEU A 54 3.01 21.80 -5.40
CA LEU A 54 3.02 23.24 -5.67
C LEU A 54 2.29 24.04 -4.58
N GLU A 55 2.75 25.27 -4.34
CA GLU A 55 2.13 26.18 -3.37
C GLU A 55 0.63 26.40 -3.71
N PRO A 56 -0.27 26.24 -2.72
CA PRO A 56 -1.70 26.43 -2.90
C PRO A 56 -2.01 27.80 -3.50
N GLN A 57 -2.82 27.81 -4.57
CA GLN A 57 -3.23 29.02 -5.28
C GLN A 57 -2.13 29.77 -6.03
N SER A 58 -0.92 29.22 -6.13
CA SER A 58 0.08 29.74 -7.04
C SER A 58 -0.48 29.81 -8.47
N ARG A 59 -0.02 30.80 -9.24
CA ARG A 59 -0.47 30.97 -10.64
C ARG A 59 -0.18 29.73 -11.47
N LEU A 60 0.94 29.06 -11.19
CA LEU A 60 1.35 27.81 -11.82
C LEU A 60 0.36 26.69 -11.52
N GLN A 61 0.04 26.44 -10.25
CA GLN A 61 -0.92 25.41 -9.85
C GLN A 61 -2.30 25.68 -10.44
N ARG A 62 -2.79 26.93 -10.40
CA ARG A 62 -4.09 27.29 -10.99
C ARG A 62 -4.12 27.06 -12.50
N SER A 63 -3.04 27.39 -13.22
CA SER A 63 -2.95 27.19 -14.66
C SER A 63 -2.96 25.70 -15.03
N ILE A 64 -2.18 24.88 -14.31
CA ILE A 64 -2.14 23.43 -14.55
C ILE A 64 -3.49 22.79 -14.20
N LEU A 65 -4.09 23.14 -13.06
CA LEU A 65 -5.42 22.62 -12.68
C LEU A 65 -6.51 23.00 -13.69
N MET A 66 -6.45 24.20 -14.26
CA MET A 66 -7.39 24.63 -15.30
C MET A 66 -7.24 23.79 -16.58
N GLU A 67 -6.01 23.53 -17.02
CA GLU A 67 -5.75 22.69 -18.19
C GLU A 67 -6.19 21.24 -17.95
N VAL A 68 -5.88 20.68 -16.76
CA VAL A 68 -6.32 19.36 -16.32
C VAL A 68 -7.85 19.28 -16.29
N GLN A 69 -8.53 20.30 -15.77
CA GLN A 69 -9.99 20.37 -15.75
C GLN A 69 -10.58 20.39 -17.17
N LEU A 70 -9.98 21.13 -18.11
CA LEU A 70 -10.45 21.19 -19.49
C LEU A 70 -10.32 19.85 -20.21
N GLU A 71 -9.23 19.11 -19.95
CA GLU A 71 -8.98 17.80 -20.55
C GLU A 71 -9.82 16.68 -19.91
N LEU A 72 -9.90 16.65 -18.57
CA LEU A 72 -10.58 15.59 -17.81
C LEU A 72 -12.09 15.82 -17.63
N CYS A 73 -12.60 17.05 -17.66
CA CYS A 73 -14.04 17.31 -17.51
C CYS A 73 -14.79 17.52 -18.84
N SER A 74 -14.22 17.07 -19.95
CA SER A 74 -14.97 17.05 -21.22
C SER A 74 -16.16 16.09 -21.15
N ALA A 75 -17.26 16.45 -21.82
CA ALA A 75 -18.48 15.64 -21.87
C ALA A 75 -18.24 14.20 -22.36
N GLU A 76 -17.30 14.02 -23.28
CA GLU A 76 -16.91 12.70 -23.80
C GLU A 76 -16.23 11.82 -22.75
N PHE A 77 -15.41 12.40 -21.87
CA PHE A 77 -14.75 11.64 -20.81
C PHE A 77 -15.75 11.23 -19.73
N VAL A 78 -16.59 12.17 -19.28
CA VAL A 78 -17.62 11.90 -18.26
C VAL A 78 -18.55 10.77 -18.74
N SER A 79 -19.00 10.81 -19.99
CA SER A 79 -19.83 9.73 -20.57
C SER A 79 -19.08 8.39 -20.75
N SER A 80 -17.73 8.43 -20.84
CA SER A 80 -16.92 7.20 -20.84
C SER A 80 -16.78 6.57 -19.45
N LEU A 81 -16.80 7.38 -18.39
CA LEU A 81 -16.76 6.91 -17.00
C LEU A 81 -18.07 6.26 -16.57
N GLU A 82 -19.22 6.70 -17.09
CA GLU A 82 -20.54 6.09 -16.83
C GLU A 82 -20.63 4.61 -17.26
N LYS A 83 -19.67 4.12 -18.04
CA LYS A 83 -19.57 2.71 -18.47
C LYS A 83 -18.70 1.85 -17.56
N ILE A 84 -18.01 2.45 -16.60
CA ILE A 84 -17.18 1.76 -15.63
C ILE A 84 -18.08 1.37 -14.46
N ASP A 85 -18.30 0.09 -14.29
CA ASP A 85 -19.04 -0.44 -13.15
C ASP A 85 -18.15 -0.41 -11.90
N THR A 86 -18.33 0.61 -11.07
CA THR A 86 -17.61 0.76 -9.79
C THR A 86 -18.46 0.29 -8.60
N THR A 87 -19.56 -0.45 -8.82
CA THR A 87 -20.50 -0.84 -7.74
C THR A 87 -19.87 -1.72 -6.65
N ASN A 88 -18.79 -2.43 -6.97
CA ASN A 88 -18.04 -3.25 -6.03
C ASN A 88 -16.75 -2.59 -5.51
N GLU A 89 -16.40 -1.39 -5.96
CA GLU A 89 -15.24 -0.67 -5.43
C GLU A 89 -15.62 0.00 -4.10
N PRO A 90 -14.79 -0.10 -3.05
CA PRO A 90 -15.04 0.60 -1.80
C PRO A 90 -15.14 2.10 -2.07
N ILE A 91 -16.05 2.76 -1.34
CA ILE A 91 -16.21 4.23 -1.41
C ILE A 91 -14.99 4.86 -0.74
N GLU A 92 -13.89 4.95 -1.48
CA GLU A 92 -12.70 5.66 -1.03
C GLU A 92 -12.89 7.17 -1.26
N PRO A 93 -12.77 8.01 -0.24
CA PRO A 93 -12.88 9.46 -0.38
C PRO A 93 -11.60 10.01 -1.04
N LYS A 94 -11.44 9.78 -2.35
CA LYS A 94 -10.24 10.17 -3.12
C LYS A 94 -9.88 11.65 -2.97
N TRP A 95 -10.88 12.51 -2.74
CA TRP A 95 -10.70 13.94 -2.47
C TRP A 95 -9.96 14.19 -1.14
N LEU A 96 -10.24 13.39 -0.10
CA LEU A 96 -9.60 13.48 1.22
C LEU A 96 -8.17 12.97 1.13
N THR A 97 -7.95 11.83 0.48
CA THR A 97 -6.61 11.29 0.21
C THR A 97 -5.73 12.33 -0.50
N TYR A 98 -6.28 13.03 -1.50
CA TYR A 98 -5.58 14.10 -2.20
C TYR A 98 -5.23 15.29 -1.31
N ASP A 99 -6.18 15.75 -0.48
CA ASP A 99 -5.95 16.92 0.37
C ASP A 99 -4.94 16.63 1.49
N LEU A 100 -5.01 15.43 2.08
CA LEU A 100 -4.01 14.92 3.01
C LEU A 100 -2.63 14.84 2.36
N PHE A 101 -2.54 14.29 1.15
CA PHE A 101 -1.28 14.23 0.40
C PHE A 101 -0.69 15.64 0.21
N ARG A 102 -1.51 16.60 -0.23
CA ARG A 102 -1.10 18.00 -0.43
C ARG A 102 -0.59 18.62 0.88
N LEU A 103 -1.31 18.43 1.98
CA LEU A 103 -0.93 18.95 3.30
C LEU A 103 0.43 18.39 3.75
N LEU A 104 0.62 17.08 3.62
CA LEU A 104 1.79 16.34 4.08
C LEU A 104 3.03 16.50 3.19
N ASN A 105 2.86 16.90 1.92
CA ASN A 105 3.96 17.05 0.96
C ASN A 105 4.27 18.51 0.60
N CYS A 106 3.52 19.49 1.13
CA CYS A 106 3.79 20.91 0.91
C CYS A 106 4.81 21.45 1.93
N GLU A 107 5.99 21.86 1.48
CA GLU A 107 7.01 22.47 2.36
C GLU A 107 6.52 23.74 3.07
N GLY A 108 5.57 24.46 2.44
CA GLY A 108 4.94 25.65 3.03
C GLY A 108 3.95 25.33 4.17
N ALA A 109 3.50 24.08 4.29
CA ALA A 109 2.69 23.63 5.43
C ALA A 109 3.59 23.19 6.60
N VAL A 110 3.10 23.30 7.83
CA VAL A 110 3.85 22.89 9.03
C VAL A 110 4.07 21.38 9.01
N GLU A 111 3.04 20.64 8.61
CA GLU A 111 3.00 19.19 8.44
C GLU A 111 4.04 18.74 7.42
N GLY A 112 4.03 19.32 6.22
CA GLY A 112 4.97 18.96 5.16
C GLY A 112 6.41 19.36 5.47
N SER A 113 6.65 20.54 6.07
CA SER A 113 7.98 20.92 6.55
C SER A 113 8.51 19.95 7.61
N THR A 114 7.65 19.47 8.50
CA THR A 114 8.00 18.48 9.52
C THR A 114 8.36 17.14 8.90
N CYS A 115 7.55 16.65 7.94
CA CYS A 115 7.82 15.43 7.20
C CYS A 115 9.16 15.52 6.46
N TYR A 116 9.44 16.63 5.75
CA TYR A 116 10.69 16.82 5.03
C TYR A 116 11.93 16.79 5.93
N ARG A 117 11.88 17.47 7.08
CA ARG A 117 12.98 17.46 8.06
C ARG A 117 13.20 16.06 8.62
N PHE A 118 12.13 15.33 8.92
CA PHE A 118 12.22 13.95 9.37
C PHE A 118 12.87 13.05 8.31
N LEU A 119 12.41 13.12 7.06
CA LEU A 119 12.98 12.35 5.95
C LEU A 119 14.50 12.56 5.83
N HIS A 120 14.96 13.81 5.89
CA HIS A 120 16.38 14.13 5.83
C HIS A 120 17.15 13.57 7.04
N ALA A 121 16.64 13.77 8.25
CA ALA A 121 17.28 13.27 9.47
C ALA A 121 17.35 11.73 9.50
N PHE A 122 16.27 11.07 9.08
CA PHE A 122 16.19 9.61 9.05
C PHE A 122 17.15 9.00 8.03
N ARG A 123 17.27 9.58 6.83
CA ARG A 123 18.26 9.16 5.83
C ARG A 123 19.69 9.20 6.39
N ASN A 124 20.08 10.32 6.99
CA ASN A 124 21.41 10.46 7.59
C ASN A 124 21.66 9.44 8.72
N ARG A 125 20.63 9.12 9.51
CA ARG A 125 20.71 8.07 10.53
C ARG A 125 20.97 6.71 9.89
N VAL A 126 20.24 6.37 8.82
CA VAL A 126 20.42 5.08 8.13
C VAL A 126 21.80 4.99 7.46
N ASP A 127 22.28 6.06 6.82
CA ASP A 127 23.63 6.09 6.24
C ASP A 127 24.70 5.83 7.32
N THR A 128 24.49 6.35 8.54
CA THR A 128 25.38 6.10 9.68
C THR A 128 25.33 4.63 10.12
N ILE A 129 24.13 4.02 10.16
CA ILE A 129 23.95 2.60 10.50
C ILE A 129 24.59 1.71 9.43
N GLU A 130 24.41 2.04 8.15
CA GLU A 130 24.99 1.31 7.01
C GLU A 130 26.52 1.38 7.05
N ALA A 131 27.09 2.56 7.30
CA ALA A 131 28.54 2.72 7.48
C ALA A 131 29.07 1.93 8.69
N ALA A 132 28.32 1.88 9.79
CA ALA A 132 28.69 1.10 10.99
C ALA A 132 28.54 -0.42 10.79
N ALA A 133 27.68 -0.87 9.88
CA ALA A 133 27.46 -2.28 9.55
C ALA A 133 28.56 -2.90 8.65
N CYS A 134 29.76 -2.28 8.59
CA CYS A 134 30.90 -2.82 7.85
C CYS A 134 31.24 -4.26 8.29
N PRO A 135 31.74 -5.13 7.38
CA PRO A 135 32.03 -6.55 7.68
C PRO A 135 33.00 -6.81 8.84
N GLU A 136 33.73 -5.79 9.26
CA GLU A 136 34.73 -5.83 10.33
C GLU A 136 34.13 -5.49 11.72
N CYS A 137 32.92 -4.92 11.75
CA CYS A 137 32.17 -4.62 12.97
C CYS A 137 31.19 -5.76 13.27
N SER A 138 31.00 -6.10 14.55
CA SER A 138 30.18 -7.25 14.97
C SER A 138 28.75 -7.17 14.44
N ASN A 139 28.38 -8.10 13.53
CA ASN A 139 27.06 -8.23 12.91
C ASN A 139 25.86 -8.04 13.87
N PHE A 140 26.00 -8.42 15.14
CA PHE A 140 24.96 -8.29 16.17
C PHE A 140 24.60 -6.83 16.52
N GLU A 141 25.59 -5.93 16.55
CA GLU A 141 25.36 -4.51 16.88
C GLU A 141 24.64 -3.80 15.72
N GLY A 142 24.98 -4.14 14.48
CA GLY A 142 24.29 -3.61 13.29
C GLY A 142 22.81 -4.04 13.22
N THR A 143 22.52 -5.31 13.49
CA THR A 143 21.13 -5.83 13.50
C THR A 143 20.27 -5.17 14.58
N THR A 144 20.81 -4.98 15.79
CA THR A 144 20.06 -4.32 16.88
C THR A 144 19.81 -2.84 16.60
N LEU A 145 20.77 -2.12 16.02
CA LEU A 145 20.60 -0.74 15.56
C LEU A 145 19.57 -0.62 14.44
N ALA A 146 19.58 -1.56 13.48
CA ALA A 146 18.60 -1.58 12.40
C ALA A 146 17.17 -1.80 12.93
N ALA A 147 16.98 -2.79 13.82
CA ALA A 147 15.70 -3.05 14.45
C ALA A 147 15.19 -1.84 15.26
N ALA A 148 16.07 -1.18 16.01
CA ALA A 148 15.74 0.03 16.74
C ALA A 148 15.31 1.17 15.79
N ALA A 149 15.98 1.34 14.65
CA ALA A 149 15.64 2.36 13.67
C ALA A 149 14.27 2.13 13.01
N VAL A 150 13.90 0.88 12.69
CA VAL A 150 12.56 0.56 12.16
C VAL A 150 11.49 0.83 13.22
N LYS A 151 11.73 0.45 14.48
CA LYS A 151 10.79 0.74 15.57
C LYS A 151 10.59 2.24 15.79
N ASP A 152 11.67 3.02 15.76
CA ASP A 152 11.60 4.48 15.88
C ASP A 152 10.87 5.13 14.69
N LEU A 153 11.05 4.58 13.48
CA LEU A 153 10.29 4.99 12.30
C LEU A 153 8.80 4.83 12.55
N ARG A 154 8.33 3.63 12.93
CA ARG A 154 6.90 3.41 13.23
C ARG A 154 6.36 4.34 14.32
N ASN A 155 7.11 4.53 15.41
CA ASN A 155 6.72 5.46 16.48
C ASN A 155 6.54 6.90 15.96
N THR A 156 7.41 7.32 15.05
CA THR A 156 7.35 8.66 14.46
C THR A 156 6.16 8.77 13.50
N VAL A 157 5.95 7.80 12.62
CA VAL A 157 4.80 7.77 11.70
C VAL A 157 3.49 7.79 12.51
N THR A 158 3.37 7.00 13.58
CA THR A 158 2.22 7.04 14.50
C THR A 158 2.03 8.38 15.21
N SER A 159 3.12 9.08 15.54
CA SER A 159 3.03 10.42 16.13
C SER A 159 2.50 11.44 15.11
N ILE A 160 2.90 11.32 13.83
CA ILE A 160 2.41 12.16 12.75
C ILE A 160 0.94 11.86 12.47
N GLU A 161 0.55 10.58 12.33
CA GLU A 161 -0.85 10.16 12.13
C GLU A 161 -1.74 10.74 13.22
N LYS A 162 -1.35 10.57 14.50
CA LYS A 162 -2.08 11.14 15.62
C LYS A 162 -2.21 12.66 15.53
N TYR A 163 -1.12 13.36 15.21
CA TYR A 163 -1.13 14.81 15.05
C TYR A 163 -2.10 15.24 13.96
N ILE A 164 -2.08 14.57 12.80
CA ILE A 164 -3.01 14.86 11.70
C ILE A 164 -4.44 14.62 12.17
N SER A 165 -4.77 13.45 12.71
CA SER A 165 -6.13 13.15 13.20
C SER A 165 -6.64 14.17 14.22
N GLU A 166 -5.78 14.71 15.09
CA GLU A 166 -6.14 15.73 16.09
C GLU A 166 -6.31 17.16 15.50
N ASN A 167 -5.72 17.44 14.33
CA ASN A 167 -5.71 18.78 13.71
C ASN A 167 -6.50 18.85 12.39
N LEU A 168 -7.15 17.76 11.98
CA LEU A 168 -8.01 17.74 10.79
C LEU A 168 -9.20 18.67 10.93
N ASP A 169 -9.60 19.31 9.83
CA ASP A 169 -10.79 20.15 9.79
C ASP A 169 -12.03 19.29 10.10
N PRO A 170 -12.86 19.66 11.11
CA PRO A 170 -14.11 18.94 11.40
C PRO A 170 -15.03 18.77 10.18
N GLN A 171 -14.92 19.65 9.18
CA GLN A 171 -15.66 19.54 7.91
C GLN A 171 -15.43 18.22 7.17
N TYR A 172 -14.29 17.54 7.39
CA TYR A 172 -14.05 16.24 6.77
C TYR A 172 -15.00 15.17 7.31
N VAL A 173 -15.24 15.15 8.62
CA VAL A 173 -16.19 14.23 9.27
C VAL A 173 -17.60 14.54 8.79
N ASP A 174 -17.96 15.82 8.71
CA ASP A 174 -19.28 16.25 8.22
C ASP A 174 -19.49 15.81 6.76
N THR A 175 -18.49 15.97 5.90
CA THR A 175 -18.56 15.61 4.48
C THR A 175 -18.64 14.10 4.29
N LEU A 176 -17.85 13.32 5.02
CA LEU A 176 -17.90 11.85 4.97
C LEU A 176 -19.24 11.30 5.47
N SER A 177 -19.81 11.90 6.52
CA SER A 177 -21.12 11.52 7.06
C SER A 177 -22.27 11.71 6.06
N LEU A 178 -22.06 12.49 4.99
CA LEU A 178 -23.04 12.68 3.92
C LEU A 178 -22.95 11.63 2.79
N LEU A 179 -21.86 10.85 2.72
CA LEU A 179 -21.63 9.89 1.63
C LEU A 179 -22.39 8.57 1.83
N ASP A 180 -22.35 8.01 3.05
CA ASP A 180 -23.08 6.79 3.41
C ASP A 180 -23.28 6.73 4.93
N GLN A 181 -24.51 6.46 5.37
CA GLN A 181 -24.85 6.37 6.81
C GLN A 181 -24.49 5.01 7.42
N SER A 182 -24.17 4.01 6.60
CA SER A 182 -23.84 2.65 7.05
C SER A 182 -22.36 2.45 7.37
N VAL A 183 -21.52 3.42 7.01
CA VAL A 183 -20.05 3.33 7.13
C VAL A 183 -19.56 3.97 8.42
N ASP A 184 -18.61 3.32 9.09
CA ASP A 184 -17.89 3.92 10.22
C ASP A 184 -16.95 5.02 9.71
N VAL A 185 -17.46 6.26 9.75
CA VAL A 185 -16.74 7.46 9.31
C VAL A 185 -15.39 7.62 10.01
N ALA A 186 -15.29 7.23 11.29
CA ALA A 186 -14.04 7.36 12.04
C ALA A 186 -12.99 6.38 11.52
N SER A 187 -13.38 5.12 11.26
CA SER A 187 -12.49 4.13 10.67
C SER A 187 -12.01 4.55 9.28
N VAL A 188 -12.90 5.07 8.42
CA VAL A 188 -12.52 5.55 7.08
C VAL A 188 -11.54 6.71 7.14
N LEU A 189 -11.76 7.64 8.08
CA LEU A 189 -10.87 8.77 8.29
C LEU A 189 -9.48 8.31 8.75
N ASP A 190 -9.43 7.41 9.72
CA ASP A 190 -8.18 6.83 10.23
C ASP A 190 -7.42 6.10 9.11
N ASP A 191 -8.08 5.27 8.31
CA ASP A 191 -7.45 4.57 7.19
C ASP A 191 -6.88 5.56 6.15
N CYS A 192 -7.59 6.65 5.86
CA CYS A 192 -7.10 7.70 4.96
C CYS A 192 -5.86 8.39 5.51
N VAL A 193 -5.85 8.70 6.83
CA VAL A 193 -4.70 9.34 7.50
C VAL A 193 -3.51 8.40 7.51
N PHE A 194 -3.69 7.15 7.95
CA PHE A 194 -2.62 6.15 8.00
C PHE A 194 -1.99 5.96 6.62
N HIS A 195 -2.81 5.77 5.59
CA HIS A 195 -2.31 5.61 4.23
C HIS A 195 -1.58 6.86 3.74
N ALA A 196 -2.10 8.07 3.96
CA ALA A 196 -1.47 9.30 3.49
C ALA A 196 -0.13 9.59 4.18
N VAL A 197 -0.03 9.32 5.48
CA VAL A 197 1.21 9.50 6.25
C VAL A 197 2.22 8.42 5.87
N GLU A 198 1.80 7.15 5.77
CA GLU A 198 2.68 6.08 5.27
C GLU A 198 3.21 6.39 3.87
N ASP A 199 2.37 6.83 2.94
CA ASP A 199 2.81 7.18 1.59
C ASP A 199 3.86 8.29 1.59
N THR A 200 3.60 9.36 2.35
CA THR A 200 4.49 10.53 2.44
C THR A 200 5.86 10.16 3.00
N ILE A 201 5.92 9.23 3.96
CA ILE A 201 7.14 8.91 4.68
C ILE A 201 7.86 7.69 4.08
N LEU A 202 7.15 6.62 3.77
CA LEU A 202 7.73 5.33 3.43
C LEU A 202 8.09 5.21 1.95
N VAL A 203 7.35 5.84 1.03
CA VAL A 203 7.74 5.85 -0.39
C VAL A 203 9.10 6.52 -0.58
N PRO A 204 9.38 7.73 -0.03
CA PRO A 204 10.69 8.35 -0.17
C PRO A 204 11.82 7.65 0.61
N LEU A 205 11.50 6.76 1.54
CA LEU A 205 12.45 6.00 2.37
C LEU A 205 12.53 4.52 1.99
N GLU A 206 11.92 4.09 0.89
CA GLU A 206 11.80 2.67 0.52
C GLU A 206 13.14 1.93 0.57
N LYS A 207 14.20 2.53 0.02
CA LYS A 207 15.55 1.94 0.03
C LYS A 207 16.09 1.75 1.45
N GLN A 208 15.94 2.78 2.28
CA GLN A 208 16.40 2.78 3.67
C GLN A 208 15.62 1.74 4.49
N VAL A 209 14.30 1.69 4.35
CA VAL A 209 13.45 0.70 5.04
C VAL A 209 13.82 -0.72 4.60
N ASN A 210 13.99 -0.95 3.29
CA ASN A 210 14.41 -2.25 2.76
C ASN A 210 15.79 -2.68 3.27
N PHE A 211 16.73 -1.74 3.42
CA PHE A 211 18.04 -2.00 4.03
C PHE A 211 17.88 -2.42 5.49
N LEU A 212 17.17 -1.62 6.29
CA LEU A 212 17.00 -1.87 7.72
C LEU A 212 16.30 -3.21 7.99
N VAL A 213 15.19 -3.48 7.30
CA VAL A 213 14.48 -4.76 7.38
C VAL A 213 15.35 -5.91 6.88
N GLY A 214 16.11 -5.69 5.80
CA GLY A 214 17.07 -6.68 5.31
C GLY A 214 18.16 -7.03 6.32
N ALA A 215 18.54 -6.10 7.19
CA ALA A 215 19.54 -6.30 8.25
C ALA A 215 18.95 -6.98 9.51
N THR A 216 17.63 -6.99 9.69
CA THR A 216 16.96 -7.71 10.79
C THR A 216 16.64 -9.16 10.44
N VAL A 217 16.57 -9.50 9.16
CA VAL A 217 16.27 -10.85 8.69
C VAL A 217 17.52 -11.74 8.74
N ASP A 218 17.38 -12.92 9.35
CA ASP A 218 18.37 -13.99 9.24
C ASP A 218 18.40 -14.55 7.81
N LYS A 219 19.52 -14.30 7.11
CA LYS A 219 19.73 -14.74 5.72
C LYS A 219 19.73 -16.25 5.56
N GLU A 220 20.21 -17.00 6.56
CA GLU A 220 20.22 -18.46 6.50
C GLU A 220 18.81 -19.03 6.67
N ALA A 221 18.01 -18.42 7.57
CA ALA A 221 16.62 -18.76 7.76
C ALA A 221 15.78 -18.48 6.50
N GLU A 222 15.97 -17.31 5.88
CA GLU A 222 15.28 -16.95 4.63
C GLU A 222 15.61 -17.94 3.49
N GLN A 223 16.89 -18.28 3.34
CA GLN A 223 17.31 -19.27 2.34
C GLN A 223 16.76 -20.68 2.63
N ARG A 224 16.69 -21.08 3.90
CA ARG A 224 16.09 -22.36 4.30
C ARG A 224 14.61 -22.40 3.95
N LEU A 225 13.88 -21.34 4.30
CA LEU A 225 12.48 -21.19 3.99
C LEU A 225 12.23 -21.25 2.48
N ALA A 226 13.02 -20.53 1.67
CA ALA A 226 12.92 -20.58 0.22
C ALA A 226 13.12 -21.99 -0.36
N ARG A 227 14.11 -22.74 0.13
CA ARG A 227 14.32 -24.15 -0.28
C ARG A 227 13.14 -25.04 0.10
N ASN A 228 12.56 -24.82 1.28
CA ASN A 228 11.41 -25.59 1.74
C ASN A 228 10.16 -25.29 0.91
N ILE A 229 9.90 -24.01 0.59
CA ILE A 229 8.82 -23.61 -0.33
C ILE A 229 8.99 -24.33 -1.67
N GLU A 230 10.19 -24.33 -2.26
CA GLU A 230 10.42 -25.01 -3.54
C GLU A 230 10.13 -26.51 -3.47
N ARG A 231 10.58 -27.18 -2.40
CA ARG A 231 10.33 -28.61 -2.18
C ARG A 231 8.83 -28.92 -2.02
N LEU A 232 8.09 -28.04 -1.34
CA LEU A 232 6.66 -28.22 -1.08
C LEU A 232 5.78 -27.84 -2.28
N ARG A 233 6.30 -27.09 -3.27
CA ARG A 233 5.54 -26.58 -4.40
C ARG A 233 4.82 -27.65 -5.23
N CYS A 234 5.38 -28.86 -5.31
CA CYS A 234 4.78 -29.97 -6.05
C CYS A 234 3.75 -30.77 -5.26
N ARG A 235 3.54 -30.49 -3.97
CA ARG A 235 2.52 -31.19 -3.18
C ARG A 235 1.13 -30.86 -3.70
N SER A 236 0.28 -31.89 -3.68
CA SER A 236 -1.16 -31.76 -3.88
C SER A 236 -1.83 -31.15 -2.64
N GLN A 237 -3.10 -30.76 -2.80
CA GLN A 237 -3.90 -30.21 -1.69
C GLN A 237 -4.11 -31.25 -0.58
N ILE A 238 -4.35 -32.51 -0.95
CA ILE A 238 -4.55 -33.60 0.03
C ILE A 238 -3.26 -33.92 0.81
N GLU A 239 -2.09 -33.91 0.16
CA GLU A 239 -0.79 -34.08 0.82
C GLU A 239 -0.40 -32.90 1.71
N SER A 240 -1.02 -31.75 1.49
CA SER A 240 -0.89 -30.55 2.32
C SER A 240 -1.89 -30.53 3.48
N GLY A 241 -2.67 -31.60 3.66
CA GLY A 241 -3.62 -31.75 4.76
C GLY A 241 -4.96 -31.05 4.54
N ILE A 242 -5.28 -30.65 3.31
CA ILE A 242 -6.57 -30.02 2.98
C ILE A 242 -7.62 -31.14 2.77
N PRO A 243 -8.69 -31.19 3.59
CA PRO A 243 -9.77 -32.16 3.43
C PRO A 243 -10.41 -32.10 2.04
N GLU A 244 -10.82 -33.25 1.49
CA GLU A 244 -11.41 -33.33 0.12
C GLU A 244 -12.55 -32.33 -0.12
N HIS A 245 -13.44 -32.16 0.86
CA HIS A 245 -14.57 -31.24 0.77
C HIS A 245 -14.18 -29.74 0.78
N LEU A 246 -12.93 -29.42 1.14
CA LEU A 246 -12.40 -28.05 1.13
C LEU A 246 -11.48 -27.77 -0.05
N GLN A 247 -11.06 -28.77 -0.84
CA GLN A 247 -10.12 -28.58 -1.95
C GLN A 247 -10.67 -27.66 -3.04
N SER A 248 -9.83 -26.79 -3.59
CA SER A 248 -10.16 -25.85 -4.67
C SER A 248 -9.85 -26.44 -6.04
N ASP A 249 -10.77 -26.31 -7.00
CA ASP A 249 -10.54 -26.77 -8.38
C ASP A 249 -9.48 -25.93 -9.11
N GLU A 250 -9.25 -24.69 -8.67
CA GLU A 250 -8.32 -23.73 -9.27
C GLU A 250 -7.02 -23.57 -8.46
N ASP A 251 -6.72 -24.52 -7.57
CA ASP A 251 -5.54 -24.48 -6.70
C ASP A 251 -5.40 -23.17 -5.92
N TRP A 252 -6.53 -22.55 -5.55
CA TRP A 252 -6.58 -21.26 -4.84
C TRP A 252 -5.88 -20.13 -5.61
N GLY A 253 -6.00 -20.13 -6.94
CA GLY A 253 -5.28 -19.22 -7.84
C GLY A 253 -5.41 -17.74 -7.47
N LEU A 254 -6.60 -17.26 -7.09
CA LEU A 254 -6.81 -15.85 -6.75
C LEU A 254 -6.18 -15.48 -5.40
N SER A 255 -6.28 -16.34 -4.38
CA SER A 255 -5.56 -16.16 -3.11
C SER A 255 -4.04 -16.18 -3.31
N CYS A 256 -3.55 -17.08 -4.17
CA CYS A 256 -2.13 -17.13 -4.54
C CYS A 256 -1.69 -15.84 -5.24
N HIS A 257 -2.54 -15.29 -6.13
CA HIS A 257 -2.28 -14.05 -6.82
C HIS A 257 -2.15 -12.87 -5.84
N HIS A 258 -3.08 -12.71 -4.90
CA HIS A 258 -3.00 -11.65 -3.88
C HIS A 258 -1.69 -11.72 -3.08
N LEU A 259 -1.32 -12.91 -2.58
CA LEU A 259 -0.04 -13.06 -1.88
C LEU A 259 1.16 -12.75 -2.78
N SER A 260 1.13 -13.12 -4.07
CA SER A 260 2.21 -12.80 -5.01
C SER A 260 2.41 -11.29 -5.21
N MET A 261 1.36 -10.49 -5.01
CA MET A 261 1.38 -9.04 -5.16
C MET A 261 1.93 -8.33 -3.93
N ILE A 262 2.07 -8.99 -2.77
CA ILE A 262 2.59 -8.37 -1.54
C ILE A 262 3.96 -7.72 -1.78
N ASP A 263 4.87 -8.41 -2.47
CA ASP A 263 6.22 -7.89 -2.74
C ASP A 263 6.21 -6.67 -3.69
N GLU A 264 5.16 -6.50 -4.49
CA GLU A 264 5.00 -5.38 -5.43
C GLU A 264 4.36 -4.15 -4.78
N ARG A 265 3.79 -4.29 -3.58
CA ARG A 265 3.26 -3.15 -2.81
C ARG A 265 4.41 -2.43 -2.09
N THR A 266 4.42 -1.11 -2.10
CA THR A 266 5.42 -0.32 -1.36
C THR A 266 5.02 -0.15 0.10
N LEU A 267 3.75 0.14 0.38
CA LEU A 267 3.28 0.49 1.72
C LEU A 267 2.96 -0.74 2.58
N PRO A 268 3.30 -0.74 3.88
CA PRO A 268 2.86 -1.76 4.83
C PRO A 268 1.35 -1.96 4.85
N MET A 269 0.56 -0.87 4.83
CA MET A 269 -0.89 -0.95 4.75
C MET A 269 -1.36 -1.72 3.50
N ASP A 270 -0.79 -1.43 2.32
CA ASP A 270 -1.15 -2.16 1.10
C ASP A 270 -0.75 -3.64 1.14
N LYS A 271 0.41 -3.94 1.73
CA LYS A 271 0.89 -5.32 1.91
C LYS A 271 -0.05 -6.12 2.81
N ILE A 272 -0.52 -5.54 3.91
CA ILE A 272 -1.48 -6.23 4.78
C ILE A 272 -2.84 -6.38 4.09
N GLN A 273 -3.27 -5.42 3.27
CA GLN A 273 -4.51 -5.55 2.50
C GLN A 273 -4.44 -6.71 1.50
N GLU A 274 -3.31 -6.93 0.83
CA GLU A 274 -3.13 -8.12 -0.01
C GLU A 274 -3.18 -9.44 0.80
N LEU A 275 -2.63 -9.45 2.02
CA LEU A 275 -2.75 -10.61 2.91
C LEU A 275 -4.21 -10.89 3.30
N LEU A 276 -4.96 -9.83 3.65
CA LEU A 276 -6.38 -9.93 3.97
C LEU A 276 -7.21 -10.40 2.77
N ARG A 277 -6.99 -9.82 1.58
CA ARG A 277 -7.66 -10.24 0.34
C ARG A 277 -7.41 -11.71 0.03
N ALA A 278 -6.16 -12.17 0.18
CA ALA A 278 -5.83 -13.58 0.01
C ALA A 278 -6.62 -14.49 0.97
N ALA A 279 -6.72 -14.09 2.24
CA ALA A 279 -7.49 -14.81 3.25
C ALA A 279 -8.99 -14.81 2.95
N LEU A 280 -9.58 -13.64 2.71
CA LEU A 280 -11.00 -13.49 2.39
C LEU A 280 -11.42 -14.30 1.16
N GLU A 281 -10.54 -14.39 0.16
CA GLU A 281 -10.80 -15.22 -1.02
C GLU A 281 -10.85 -16.72 -0.69
N ILE A 282 -10.07 -17.20 0.29
CA ILE A 282 -10.20 -18.57 0.81
C ILE A 282 -11.57 -18.76 1.44
N PHE A 283 -12.00 -17.83 2.32
CA PHE A 283 -13.32 -17.92 2.97
C PHE A 283 -14.46 -17.89 1.95
N LYS A 284 -14.37 -17.02 0.94
CA LYS A 284 -15.34 -16.90 -0.14
C LYS A 284 -15.42 -18.19 -0.97
N SER A 285 -14.28 -18.70 -1.43
CA SER A 285 -14.22 -19.94 -2.20
C SER A 285 -14.77 -21.15 -1.42
N CYS A 286 -14.57 -21.19 -0.10
CA CYS A 286 -15.20 -22.19 0.75
C CYS A 286 -16.71 -21.98 0.90
N GLY A 287 -17.15 -20.73 1.09
CA GLY A 287 -18.57 -20.38 1.24
C GLY A 287 -19.42 -20.69 0.00
N GLU A 288 -18.90 -20.42 -1.20
CA GLU A 288 -19.58 -20.65 -2.49
C GLU A 288 -19.84 -22.13 -2.79
N LYS A 289 -19.13 -23.06 -2.15
CA LYS A 289 -19.30 -24.52 -2.36
C LYS A 289 -20.63 -25.07 -1.84
N ASN A 290 -21.55 -24.23 -1.34
CA ASN A 290 -22.86 -24.64 -0.81
C ASN A 290 -22.77 -25.91 0.06
N LEU A 291 -21.71 -25.99 0.90
CA LEU A 291 -21.72 -26.97 1.99
C LEU A 291 -23.02 -26.71 2.76
N GLU A 292 -23.71 -27.73 3.25
CA GLU A 292 -24.94 -27.53 4.04
C GLU A 292 -24.57 -26.84 5.37
N TRP A 293 -24.32 -25.53 5.29
CA TRP A 293 -23.78 -24.67 6.31
C TRP A 293 -24.91 -24.40 7.30
N ARG A 294 -24.84 -24.99 8.50
CA ARG A 294 -25.66 -24.50 9.62
C ARG A 294 -25.09 -23.15 10.06
N GLU A 295 -25.91 -22.30 10.66
CA GLU A 295 -25.59 -20.92 11.08
C GLU A 295 -24.36 -20.74 12.01
N ASN A 296 -23.59 -21.79 12.32
CA ASN A 296 -22.37 -21.77 13.13
C ASN A 296 -21.15 -22.48 12.49
N SER A 297 -21.22 -22.87 11.22
CA SER A 297 -20.08 -23.43 10.49
C SER A 297 -19.36 -22.30 9.76
N GLY A 298 -18.43 -21.63 10.41
CA GLY A 298 -17.38 -20.89 9.72
C GLY A 298 -16.21 -21.83 9.47
N LEU A 299 -15.42 -21.58 8.42
CA LEU A 299 -14.11 -22.21 8.27
C LEU A 299 -13.33 -22.01 9.59
N THR A 300 -12.98 -23.09 10.29
CA THR A 300 -12.26 -22.98 11.56
C THR A 300 -10.79 -22.66 11.31
N ALA A 301 -10.04 -22.27 12.35
CA ALA A 301 -8.60 -22.07 12.21
C ALA A 301 -7.87 -23.36 11.75
N ASP A 302 -8.36 -24.53 12.18
CA ASP A 302 -7.81 -25.84 11.80
C ASP A 302 -8.10 -26.19 10.34
N ASP A 303 -9.22 -25.70 9.79
CA ASP A 303 -9.56 -25.84 8.37
C ASP A 303 -8.79 -24.83 7.51
N TYR A 304 -8.66 -23.59 7.99
CA TYR A 304 -8.01 -22.49 7.28
C TYR A 304 -6.50 -22.67 7.16
N LEU A 305 -5.82 -23.03 8.25
CA LEU A 305 -4.35 -23.00 8.29
C LEU A 305 -3.69 -23.91 7.24
N PRO A 306 -4.12 -25.17 7.01
CA PRO A 306 -3.56 -26.00 5.94
C PRO A 306 -3.74 -25.39 4.55
N ILE A 307 -4.89 -24.75 4.29
CA ILE A 307 -5.16 -24.05 3.03
C ILE A 307 -4.23 -22.84 2.91
N HIS A 308 -4.10 -22.04 3.96
CA HIS A 308 -3.23 -20.87 3.96
C HIS A 308 -1.76 -21.25 3.75
N ILE A 309 -1.26 -22.32 4.38
CA ILE A 309 0.09 -22.85 4.15
C ILE A 309 0.27 -23.25 2.67
N TYR A 310 -0.70 -23.95 2.09
CA TYR A 310 -0.68 -24.31 0.67
C TYR A 310 -0.60 -23.08 -0.23
N VAL A 311 -1.44 -22.07 0.03
CA VAL A 311 -1.47 -20.81 -0.70
C VAL A 311 -0.14 -20.06 -0.58
N VAL A 312 0.46 -19.98 0.62
CA VAL A 312 1.79 -19.38 0.83
C VAL A 312 2.85 -20.08 -0.03
N VAL A 313 2.87 -21.41 -0.04
CA VAL A 313 3.82 -22.21 -0.85
C VAL A 313 3.62 -21.99 -2.36
N LYS A 314 2.37 -21.85 -2.82
CA LYS A 314 2.02 -21.73 -4.24
C LYS A 314 2.08 -20.29 -4.77
N SER A 315 2.01 -19.29 -3.90
CA SER A 315 1.95 -17.86 -4.25
C SER A 315 3.19 -17.30 -4.93
N GLY A 316 4.37 -17.91 -4.73
CA GLY A 316 5.62 -17.39 -5.30
C GLY A 316 6.17 -16.14 -4.60
N LEU A 317 5.84 -15.92 -3.32
CA LEU A 317 6.45 -14.90 -2.47
C LEU A 317 7.99 -14.94 -2.55
N LYS A 318 8.61 -13.79 -2.82
CA LYS A 318 10.04 -13.65 -3.05
C LYS A 318 10.81 -13.52 -1.74
N ARG A 319 10.29 -12.72 -0.80
CA ARG A 319 10.97 -12.41 0.48
C ARG A 319 10.04 -12.55 1.69
N PRO A 320 9.56 -13.76 2.00
CA PRO A 320 8.54 -13.98 3.03
C PRO A 320 8.96 -13.52 4.45
N LEU A 321 10.20 -13.77 4.92
CA LEU A 321 10.59 -13.29 6.25
C LEU A 321 10.79 -11.78 6.27
N ALA A 322 11.32 -11.17 5.19
CA ALA A 322 11.42 -9.71 5.13
C ALA A 322 10.04 -9.04 5.16
N THR A 323 9.07 -9.63 4.46
CA THR A 323 7.67 -9.19 4.52
C THR A 323 7.10 -9.32 5.93
N LYS A 324 7.31 -10.46 6.60
CA LYS A 324 6.92 -10.66 8.00
C LYS A 324 7.52 -9.57 8.91
N GLU A 325 8.83 -9.37 8.85
CA GLU A 325 9.52 -8.40 9.71
C GLU A 325 9.06 -6.96 9.44
N LEU A 326 8.83 -6.60 8.17
CA LEU A 326 8.28 -5.30 7.80
C LEU A 326 6.88 -5.11 8.38
N LEU A 327 5.96 -6.04 8.15
CA LEU A 327 4.57 -5.94 8.62
C LEU A 327 4.48 -5.94 10.14
N GLY A 328 5.23 -6.82 10.82
CA GLY A 328 5.27 -6.88 12.27
C GLY A 328 5.81 -5.61 12.92
N ALA A 329 6.70 -4.89 12.24
CA ALA A 329 7.28 -3.65 12.75
C ALA A 329 6.50 -2.39 12.35
N MET A 330 5.82 -2.40 11.20
CA MET A 330 5.28 -1.19 10.58
C MET A 330 3.77 -1.06 10.61
N ILE A 331 2.99 -2.10 10.88
CA ILE A 331 1.53 -1.95 10.94
C ILE A 331 1.10 -1.12 12.16
N HIS A 332 0.06 -0.30 11.97
CA HIS A 332 -0.42 0.60 13.01
C HIS A 332 -0.88 -0.18 14.26
N PRO A 333 -0.48 0.22 15.48
CA PRO A 333 -0.82 -0.52 16.71
C PRO A 333 -2.32 -0.69 16.97
N SER A 334 -3.18 0.24 16.50
CA SER A 334 -4.63 0.08 16.66
C SER A 334 -5.21 -1.03 15.79
N GLN A 335 -4.60 -1.32 14.63
CA GLN A 335 -5.04 -2.36 13.71
C GLN A 335 -4.58 -3.76 14.15
N MET A 336 -3.59 -3.86 15.04
CA MET A 336 -3.12 -5.15 15.58
C MET A 336 -4.18 -5.90 16.39
N LEU A 337 -5.18 -5.18 16.93
CA LEU A 337 -6.28 -5.76 17.69
C LEU A 337 -7.45 -6.04 16.75
N GLY A 338 -7.47 -7.20 16.10
CA GLY A 338 -8.57 -7.61 15.24
C GLY A 338 -8.15 -8.55 14.11
N GLU A 339 -8.84 -8.40 12.98
CA GLU A 339 -8.67 -9.24 11.78
C GLU A 339 -7.24 -9.15 11.21
N VAL A 340 -6.69 -7.94 11.11
CA VAL A 340 -5.31 -7.68 10.67
C VAL A 340 -4.30 -8.46 11.51
N GLY A 341 -4.37 -8.33 12.84
CA GLY A 341 -3.46 -9.04 13.74
C GLY A 341 -3.62 -10.55 13.68
N TYR A 342 -4.86 -11.04 13.54
CA TYR A 342 -5.14 -12.46 13.37
C TYR A 342 -4.49 -13.03 12.10
N PHE A 343 -4.74 -12.44 10.94
CA PHE A 343 -4.20 -12.96 9.68
C PHE A 343 -2.69 -12.77 9.54
N LEU A 344 -2.13 -11.70 10.10
CA LEU A 344 -0.67 -11.56 10.21
C LEU A 344 -0.09 -12.71 11.05
N THR A 345 -0.71 -13.04 12.18
CA THR A 345 -0.28 -14.18 13.02
C THR A 345 -0.38 -15.50 12.26
N MET A 346 -1.46 -15.73 11.51
CA MET A 346 -1.62 -16.94 10.71
C MET A 346 -0.55 -17.04 9.60
N PHE A 347 -0.18 -15.92 8.99
CA PHE A 347 0.93 -15.85 8.05
C PHE A 347 2.26 -16.21 8.72
N GLU A 348 2.56 -15.65 9.89
CA GLU A 348 3.76 -16.01 10.65
C GLU A 348 3.82 -17.50 11.02
N VAL A 349 2.69 -18.06 11.45
CA VAL A 349 2.57 -19.49 11.78
C VAL A 349 2.82 -20.34 10.53
N ALA A 350 2.28 -19.95 9.37
CA ALA A 350 2.51 -20.66 8.11
C ALA A 350 4.00 -20.62 7.71
N LEU A 351 4.66 -19.46 7.79
CA LEU A 351 6.09 -19.35 7.50
C LEU A 351 6.94 -20.22 8.43
N LYS A 352 6.62 -20.21 9.74
CA LYS A 352 7.31 -21.03 10.73
C LYS A 352 7.14 -22.52 10.44
N TYR A 353 5.91 -22.95 10.16
CA TYR A 353 5.63 -24.34 9.79
C TYR A 353 6.45 -24.78 8.58
N ILE A 354 6.52 -23.95 7.53
CA ILE A 354 7.30 -24.26 6.33
C ILE A 354 8.82 -24.28 6.64
N ALA A 355 9.30 -23.39 7.51
CA ALA A 355 10.71 -23.34 7.90
C ALA A 355 11.18 -24.60 8.68
N ASP A 356 10.27 -25.23 9.44
CA ASP A 356 10.54 -26.39 10.27
C ASP A 356 10.42 -27.74 9.52
N MET A 357 9.93 -27.73 8.27
CA MET A 357 9.77 -28.91 7.40
C MET A 357 11.06 -29.34 6.73
#